data_AF-A0A6A6HT38-F1
#
_entry.id   AF-A0A6A6HT38-F1
#
_cell.length_a   1.000
_cell.length_b   1.000
_cell.length_c   1.000
_cell.angle_alpha   90.00
_cell.angle_beta   90.00
_cell.angle_gamma   90.00
#
_symmetry.space_group_name_H-M   'P 1'
#
loop_
_entity.id
_entity.type
_entity.pdbx_description
1 polymer ?
#
loop_
_entity_poly.entity_id
_entity_poly.type
_entity_poly.pdbx_seq_one_letter_code
_entity_poly.pdbx_strand_id
1 'polypeptide(L)'
;MEEWRRAGPLEVLLDVISSICTPQARQLLEDFQRDSNSRSGDPTATILKLVKPVKTRWNSYYDCFARAIKLRNALDDYVAYKTNEYQREAAKRRYRVDDDSRKKPRLFIEESCLTRKD
;
A
#
# COMPACT_ATOMS: atom_id res chain seq x y z
N MET A 1 10.77 10.20 21.99
CA MET A 1 9.29 10.08 21.99
C MET A 1 8.68 10.29 20.60
N GLU A 2 9.15 11.29 19.85
CA GLU A 2 8.61 11.60 18.52
C GLU A 2 8.86 10.49 17.49
N GLU A 3 10.05 9.87 17.46
CA GLU A 3 10.35 8.73 16.58
C GLU A 3 9.49 7.49 16.88
N TRP A 4 9.19 7.25 18.16
CA TRP A 4 8.31 6.15 18.59
C TRP A 4 6.85 6.41 18.21
N ARG A 5 6.46 7.69 18.10
CA ARG A 5 5.18 8.16 17.57
C ARG A 5 5.17 8.38 16.06
N ARG A 6 6.28 8.12 15.35
CA ARG A 6 6.39 8.34 13.89
C ARG A 6 6.65 7.04 13.12
N ALA A 7 7.10 5.99 13.80
CA ALA A 7 7.42 4.68 13.22
C ALA A 7 7.00 3.51 14.14
N GLY A 8 6.08 3.74 15.08
CA GLY A 8 5.63 2.73 16.01
C GLY A 8 4.65 1.73 15.36
N PRO A 9 4.61 0.45 15.79
CA PRO A 9 3.67 -0.54 15.24
C PRO A 9 2.19 -0.10 15.31
N LEU A 10 1.82 0.65 16.35
CA LEU A 10 0.46 1.17 16.53
C LEU A 10 0.11 2.25 15.51
N GLU A 11 1.06 3.13 15.20
CA GLU A 11 0.83 4.18 14.21
C GLU A 11 0.77 3.60 12.80
N VAL A 12 1.65 2.64 12.49
CA VAL A 12 1.58 1.89 11.21
C VAL A 12 0.21 1.25 11.03
N LEU A 13 -0.34 0.64 12.08
CA LEU A 13 -1.70 0.10 12.03
C LEU A 13 -2.74 1.19 11.76
N LEU A 14 -2.65 2.34 12.43
CA LEU A 14 -3.56 3.46 12.21
C LEU A 14 -3.46 4.02 10.79
N ASP A 15 -2.25 4.07 10.22
CA ASP A 15 -1.99 4.50 8.85
C ASP A 15 -2.61 3.53 7.85
N VAL A 16 -2.44 2.22 8.04
CA VAL A 16 -3.12 1.18 7.22
C VAL A 16 -4.63 1.32 7.33
N ILE A 17 -5.17 1.49 8.54
CA ILE A 17 -6.62 1.69 8.72
C ILE A 17 -7.07 2.98 8.02
N SER A 18 -6.25 4.02 8.04
CA SER A 18 -6.54 5.28 7.36
C SER A 18 -6.48 5.16 5.83
N SER A 19 -5.60 4.31 5.29
CA SER A 19 -5.50 4.07 3.84
C SER A 19 -6.74 3.36 3.29
N ILE A 20 -7.43 2.57 4.13
CA ILE A 20 -8.70 1.89 3.81
C ILE A 20 -9.90 2.87 3.99
N CYS A 21 -9.78 4.06 3.40
CA CYS A 21 -10.81 5.10 3.45
C CYS A 21 -11.69 5.16 2.19
N THR A 22 -11.25 4.57 1.08
CA THR A 22 -12.02 4.56 -0.18
C THR A 22 -12.99 3.38 -0.22
N PRO A 23 -14.13 3.50 -0.93
CA PRO A 23 -15.06 2.39 -1.13
C PRO A 23 -14.39 1.16 -1.76
N GLN A 24 -13.50 1.39 -2.73
CA GLN A 24 -12.73 0.35 -3.41
C GLN A 24 -11.80 -0.41 -2.45
N ALA A 25 -11.08 0.30 -1.58
CA ALA A 25 -10.21 -0.33 -0.58
C ALA A 25 -11.03 -1.10 0.46
N ARG A 26 -12.22 -0.61 0.83
CA ARG A 26 -13.13 -1.34 1.71
C ARG A 26 -13.62 -2.64 1.07
N GLN A 27 -14.03 -2.59 -0.19
CA GLN A 27 -14.47 -3.78 -0.93
C GLN A 27 -13.34 -4.81 -1.02
N LEU A 28 -12.12 -4.37 -1.33
CA LEU A 28 -10.96 -5.25 -1.35
C LEU A 28 -10.70 -5.94 0.01
N LEU A 29 -10.89 -5.21 1.12
CA LEU A 29 -10.79 -5.80 2.46
C LEU A 29 -11.92 -6.82 2.73
N GLU A 30 -13.14 -6.57 2.24
CA GLU A 30 -14.25 -7.54 2.35
C GLU A 30 -13.95 -8.82 1.57
N ASP A 31 -13.33 -8.71 0.40
CA ASP A 31 -12.91 -9.88 -0.40
C ASP A 31 -11.85 -10.69 0.35
N PHE A 32 -10.83 -10.05 0.92
CA PHE A 32 -9.85 -10.74 1.76
C PHE A 32 -10.47 -11.38 3.02
N GLN A 33 -11.52 -10.78 3.60
CA GLN A 33 -12.27 -11.42 4.68
C GLN A 33 -12.98 -12.68 4.22
N ARG A 34 -13.64 -12.67 3.06
CA ARG A 34 -14.29 -13.86 2.48
C ARG A 34 -13.27 -14.98 2.24
N ASP A 35 -12.11 -14.64 1.69
CA ASP A 35 -11.05 -15.61 1.44
C ASP A 35 -10.45 -16.18 2.73
N SER A 36 -10.23 -15.33 3.74
CA SER A 36 -9.74 -15.76 5.06
C SER A 36 -10.76 -16.65 5.77
N ASN A 37 -12.04 -16.30 5.71
CA ASN A 37 -13.14 -17.05 6.32
C ASN A 37 -13.29 -18.42 5.64
N SER A 38 -13.18 -18.47 4.31
CA SER A 38 -13.17 -19.71 3.55
C SER A 38 -11.98 -20.61 3.92
N ARG A 39 -10.77 -20.04 4.05
CA ARG A 39 -9.56 -20.74 4.52
C ARG A 39 -9.70 -21.28 5.96
N SER A 40 -10.48 -20.59 6.79
CA SER A 40 -10.72 -20.96 8.19
C SER A 40 -11.85 -21.98 8.37
N GLY A 41 -12.58 -22.32 7.30
CA GLY A 41 -13.67 -23.29 7.32
C GLY A 41 -15.05 -22.75 7.74
N ASP A 42 -15.19 -21.44 7.91
CA ASP A 42 -16.50 -20.79 8.16
C ASP A 42 -16.82 -19.76 7.05
N PRO A 43 -17.32 -20.22 5.89
CA PRO A 43 -17.64 -19.32 4.77
C PRO A 43 -18.86 -18.41 5.06
N THR A 44 -19.62 -18.70 6.12
CA THR A 44 -20.81 -17.94 6.51
C THR A 44 -20.52 -16.85 7.55
N ALA A 45 -19.28 -16.78 8.03
CA ALA A 45 -18.85 -15.77 8.99
C ALA A 45 -19.20 -14.36 8.52
N THR A 46 -19.75 -13.57 9.44
CA THR A 46 -20.22 -12.21 9.17
C THR A 46 -19.04 -11.30 8.79
N ILE A 47 -19.15 -10.63 7.65
CA ILE A 47 -18.16 -9.66 7.20
C ILE A 47 -18.22 -8.42 8.10
N LEU A 48 -17.10 -8.09 8.73
CA LEU A 48 -17.00 -7.01 9.69
C LEU A 48 -16.47 -5.74 9.00
N LYS A 49 -17.20 -4.64 9.15
CA LYS A 49 -16.71 -3.32 8.73
C LYS A 49 -15.54 -2.87 9.60
N LEU A 50 -14.53 -2.27 8.99
CA LEU A 50 -13.42 -1.64 9.68
C LEU A 50 -13.90 -0.39 10.41
N VAL A 51 -13.38 -0.14 11.62
CA VAL A 51 -13.71 1.03 12.44
C VAL A 51 -12.53 1.99 12.42
N LYS A 52 -12.74 3.21 11.94
CA LYS A 52 -11.75 4.29 12.00
C LYS A 52 -11.90 5.04 13.33
N PRO A 53 -10.81 5.24 14.09
CA PRO A 53 -10.89 5.94 15.37
C PRO A 53 -11.05 7.44 15.14
N VAL A 54 -11.70 8.11 16.10
CA VAL A 54 -11.90 9.55 16.13
C VAL A 54 -10.93 10.14 17.16
N LYS A 55 -10.01 11.01 16.71
CA LYS A 55 -8.93 11.56 17.55
C LYS A 55 -9.40 12.18 18.87
N THR A 56 -10.61 12.73 18.90
CA THR A 56 -11.17 13.45 20.06
C THR A 56 -11.91 12.57 21.06
N ARG A 57 -12.06 11.26 20.82
CA ARG A 57 -12.79 10.35 21.71
C ARG A 57 -11.95 9.12 22.03
N TRP A 58 -11.49 9.01 23.28
CA TRP A 58 -10.59 7.94 23.71
C TRP A 58 -11.14 6.54 23.40
N ASN A 59 -12.41 6.27 23.71
CA ASN A 59 -13.03 4.96 23.48
C ASN A 59 -13.02 4.50 22.02
N SER A 60 -12.95 5.44 21.06
CA SER A 60 -12.93 5.09 19.64
C SER A 60 -11.66 4.33 19.22
N TYR A 61 -10.54 4.54 19.92
CA TYR A 61 -9.30 3.81 19.68
C TYR A 61 -9.42 2.35 20.15
N TYR A 62 -10.07 2.12 21.28
CA TYR A 62 -10.32 0.77 21.79
C TYR A 62 -11.18 -0.04 20.80
N ASP A 63 -12.30 0.53 20.34
CA ASP A 63 -13.18 -0.14 19.37
C ASP A 63 -12.47 -0.43 18.04
N CYS A 64 -11.61 0.51 17.60
CA CYS A 64 -10.77 0.34 16.43
C CYS A 64 -9.82 -0.85 16.58
N PHE A 65 -9.08 -0.94 17.69
CA PHE A 65 -8.12 -2.03 17.91
C PHE A 65 -8.81 -3.38 18.11
N ALA A 66 -9.91 -3.41 18.89
CA ALA A 66 -10.71 -4.62 19.06
C ALA A 66 -11.25 -5.12 17.71
N ARG A 67 -11.62 -4.22 16.79
CA ARG A 67 -12.02 -4.57 15.43
C ARG A 67 -10.85 -5.05 14.58
N ALA A 68 -9.69 -4.39 14.66
CA ALA A 68 -8.50 -4.75 13.91
C ALA A 68 -8.00 -6.16 14.27
N ILE A 69 -8.05 -6.53 15.56
CA ILE A 69 -7.67 -7.89 16.01
C ILE A 69 -8.59 -8.94 15.39
N LYS A 70 -9.91 -8.71 15.35
CA LYS A 70 -10.87 -9.62 14.70
C LYS A 70 -10.62 -9.75 13.19
N LEU A 71 -10.08 -8.69 12.57
CA LEU A 71 -9.79 -8.61 11.14
C LEU A 71 -8.33 -8.91 10.79
N ARG A 72 -7.53 -9.44 11.73
CA ARG A 72 -6.08 -9.56 11.59
C ARG A 72 -5.67 -10.24 10.29
N ASN A 73 -6.20 -11.44 10.01
CA ASN A 73 -5.84 -12.21 8.82
C ASN A 73 -6.11 -11.44 7.52
N ALA A 74 -7.26 -10.78 7.43
CA ALA A 74 -7.64 -10.00 6.25
C ALA A 74 -6.79 -8.72 6.12
N LEU A 75 -6.42 -8.08 7.23
CA LEU A 75 -5.52 -6.92 7.23
C LEU A 75 -4.10 -7.31 6.83
N ASP A 76 -3.59 -8.45 7.30
CA ASP A 76 -2.27 -8.96 6.94
C ASP A 76 -2.20 -9.26 5.43
N ASP A 77 -3.23 -9.91 4.87
CA ASP A 77 -3.36 -10.15 3.43
C ASP A 77 -3.45 -8.83 2.62
N TYR A 78 -4.21 -7.84 3.11
CA TYR A 78 -4.31 -6.52 2.50
C TYR A 78 -2.96 -5.79 2.46
N VAL A 79 -2.21 -5.81 3.56
CA VAL A 79 -0.88 -5.19 3.65
C VAL A 79 0.11 -5.89 2.72
N ALA A 80 0.09 -7.23 2.67
CA ALA A 80 0.92 -7.99 1.74
C ALA A 80 0.60 -7.65 0.28
N TYR A 81 -0.68 -7.57 -0.07
CA TYR A 81 -1.13 -7.15 -1.39
C TYR A 81 -0.62 -5.75 -1.76
N LYS A 82 -0.78 -4.76 -0.87
CA LYS A 82 -0.33 -3.39 -1.14
C LYS A 82 1.19 -3.25 -1.20
N THR A 83 1.91 -4.02 -0.40
CA THR A 83 3.36 -4.08 -0.46
C THR A 83 3.83 -4.63 -1.81
N ASN A 84 3.19 -5.70 -2.30
CA ASN A 84 3.49 -6.29 -3.61
C ASN A 84 3.16 -5.33 -4.76
N GLU A 85 2.02 -4.64 -4.72
CA GLU A 85 1.69 -3.60 -5.71
C GLU A 85 2.76 -2.50 -5.75
N TYR A 86 3.17 -2.00 -4.58
CA TYR A 86 4.20 -0.97 -4.48
C TYR A 86 5.54 -1.45 -5.07
N GLN A 87 5.96 -2.68 -4.74
CA GLN A 87 7.20 -3.25 -5.27
C GLN A 87 7.16 -3.40 -6.80
N ARG A 88 6.03 -3.85 -7.36
CA ARG A 88 5.84 -3.95 -8.82
C ARG A 88 5.95 -2.58 -9.49
N GLU A 89 5.30 -1.56 -8.94
CA GLU A 89 5.36 -0.20 -9.48
C GLU A 89 6.77 0.42 -9.33
N ALA A 90 7.45 0.18 -8.22
CA ALA A 90 8.83 0.60 -8.03
C ALA A 90 9.78 -0.07 -9.04
N ALA A 91 9.61 -1.37 -9.32
CA ALA A 91 10.39 -2.08 -10.32
C ALA A 91 10.16 -1.52 -11.73
N LYS A 92 8.91 -1.24 -12.12
CA LYS A 92 8.59 -0.59 -13.40
C LYS A 92 9.24 0.78 -13.54
N ARG A 93 9.24 1.59 -12.47
CA ARG A 93 9.91 2.91 -12.47
C ARG A 93 11.42 2.77 -12.66
N ARG A 94 12.06 1.83 -11.97
CA ARG A 94 13.49 1.55 -12.14
C ARG A 94 13.82 1.11 -13.57
N TYR A 95 13.01 0.22 -14.14
CA TYR A 95 13.17 -0.21 -15.52
C TYR A 95 13.08 0.96 -16.51
N ARG A 96 12.11 1.88 -16.33
CA ARG A 96 11.98 3.06 -17.18
C ARG A 96 13.19 4.00 -17.09
N VAL A 97 13.74 4.20 -15.90
CA VAL A 97 14.94 5.04 -15.71
C VAL A 97 16.16 4.40 -16.39
N ASP A 98 16.32 3.08 -16.24
CA ASP A 98 17.39 2.31 -16.88
C ASP A 98 17.25 2.30 -18.41
N ASP A 99 16.04 2.12 -18.96
CA ASP A 99 15.75 2.26 -20.40
C ASP A 99 16.10 3.65 -20.94
N ASP A 100 15.72 4.71 -20.23
CA ASP A 100 16.00 6.09 -20.65
C ASP A 100 17.51 6.40 -20.62
N SER A 101 18.24 5.83 -19.65
CA SER A 101 19.71 5.93 -19.61
C SER A 101 20.41 5.14 -20.72
N ARG A 102 19.78 4.10 -21.27
CA ARG A 102 20.29 3.27 -22.38
C ARG A 102 19.97 3.83 -23.76
N LYS A 103 19.03 4.77 -23.88
CA LYS A 103 18.81 5.49 -25.14
C LYS A 103 20.05 6.30 -25.45
N LYS A 104 20.80 5.86 -26.47
CA LYS A 104 21.89 6.65 -27.05
C LYS A 104 21.34 8.03 -27.43
N PRO A 105 22.11 9.12 -27.25
CA PRO A 105 21.70 10.44 -27.70
C PRO A 105 21.32 10.37 -29.18
N ARG A 106 20.34 11.18 -29.58
CA ARG A 106 19.86 11.22 -30.95
C ARG A 106 21.05 11.45 -31.91
N LEU A 107 21.15 10.62 -32.95
CA LEU A 107 22.25 10.56 -33.94
C LEU A 107 22.72 11.95 -34.43
N PHE A 108 21.81 12.91 -34.54
CA PHE A 108 22.12 14.28 -34.93
C PHE A 108 23.05 15.04 -33.97
N ILE A 109 23.23 14.60 -32.72
CA ILE A 109 24.24 15.14 -31.79
C ILE A 109 25.63 14.54 -32.09
N GLU A 110 25.70 13.31 -32.60
CA GLU A 110 26.96 12.67 -33.01
C GLU A 110 27.39 13.12 -34.42
N GLU A 111 26.43 13.35 -35.33
CA GLU A 111 26.69 13.69 -36.73
C GLU A 111 26.83 15.20 -36.99
N SER A 112 26.38 16.06 -36.08
CA SER A 112 26.59 17.52 -36.19
C SER A 112 27.94 17.96 -35.60
N CYS A 113 28.99 17.20 -35.91
CA CYS A 113 30.33 17.77 -35.98
C CYS A 113 30.35 18.74 -37.16
N LEU A 114 29.92 19.98 -36.90
CA LEU A 114 30.23 21.16 -37.67
C LEU A 114 31.72 21.08 -38.02
N THR A 115 32.04 20.75 -39.27
CA THR A 115 33.39 20.81 -39.82
C THR A 115 33.82 22.27 -39.88
N ARG A 116 34.21 22.84 -38.73
CA ARG A 116 35.09 24.00 -38.69
C ARG A 116 36.48 23.50 -39.07
N LYS A 117 36.85 23.67 -40.33
CA LYS A 117 38.23 23.85 -40.73
C LYS A 117 38.29 24.96 -41.77
N ASP A 118 39.30 25.78 -41.57
CA ASP A 118 39.55 27.13 -42.11
C ASP A 118 39.63 27.22 -43.63
#